data_AF-A0A2L2YV06-F1
#
_entry.id   AF-A0A2L2YV06-F1
#
_cell.length_a   1.000
_cell.length_b   1.000
_cell.length_c   1.000
_cell.angle_alpha   90.00
_cell.angle_beta   90.00
_cell.angle_gamma   90.00
#
_symmetry.space_group_name_H-M   'P 1'
#
loop_
_entity.id
_entity.type
_entity.pdbx_description
1 polymer ?
#
loop_
_entity_poly.entity_id
_entity_poly.type
_entity_poly.pdbx_seq_one_letter_code
_entity_poly.pdbx_strand_id
1 'polypeptide(L)'
;MINRSIYGPFTRLHLYYHPVLKTKKSHSSEVLTSYIRQKKYPQWTSYFVKYQNVINDHFSLSHFNWDVDGINYHILRTGCYPYIKYHCTKRPYHNLELENKFF
;
A
#
# COMPACT_ATOMS: atom_id res chain seq x y z
N MET A 1 -11.84 5.61 23.16
CA MET A 1 -11.60 7.07 23.14
C MET A 1 -12.02 7.61 21.79
N ILE A 2 -12.93 8.59 21.79
CA ILE A 2 -13.65 9.08 20.61
C ILE A 2 -12.67 9.76 19.64
N ASN A 3 -12.52 9.16 18.45
CA ASN A 3 -11.77 9.74 17.33
C ASN A 3 -12.61 10.83 16.68
N ARG A 4 -12.55 12.05 17.24
CA ARG A 4 -13.12 13.22 16.57
C ARG A 4 -12.22 13.54 15.39
N SER A 5 -12.77 13.50 14.19
CA SER A 5 -12.08 14.01 13.00
C SER A 5 -11.95 15.52 13.15
N ILE A 6 -10.76 16.01 13.48
CA ILE A 6 -10.50 17.44 13.70
C ILE A 6 -9.91 18.01 12.40
N TYR A 7 -10.71 18.78 11.66
CA TYR A 7 -10.23 19.57 10.51
C TYR A 7 -10.42 21.06 10.81
N GLY A 8 -9.35 21.85 10.67
CA GLY A 8 -9.41 23.31 10.84
C GLY A 8 -8.01 23.97 10.87
N PRO A 9 -7.95 25.31 10.70
CA PRO A 9 -6.70 26.06 10.69
C PRO A 9 -5.94 25.96 12.03
N PHE A 10 -6.67 25.90 13.16
CA PHE A 10 -6.09 25.75 14.50
C PHE A 10 -5.43 24.38 14.72
N THR A 11 -5.95 23.32 14.09
CA THR A 11 -5.32 21.99 14.10
C THR A 11 -4.00 22.01 13.33
N ARG A 12 -3.94 22.77 12.23
CA ARG A 12 -2.74 22.91 11.42
C ARG A 12 -1.64 23.66 12.18
N LEU A 13 -1.99 24.72 12.94
CA LEU A 13 -1.07 25.37 13.87
C LEU A 13 -0.67 24.44 15.02
N HIS A 14 -1.62 23.72 15.62
CA HIS A 14 -1.33 22.79 16.70
C HIS A 14 -0.37 21.67 16.26
N LEU A 15 -0.56 21.11 15.06
CA LEU A 15 0.35 20.13 14.44
C LEU A 15 1.72 20.71 14.07
N TYR A 16 1.81 22.03 13.84
CA TYR A 16 3.08 22.72 13.60
C TYR A 16 3.89 22.88 14.88
N TYR A 17 3.25 23.25 15.99
CA TYR A 17 3.91 23.50 17.28
C TYR A 17 4.06 22.26 18.17
N HIS A 18 3.22 21.25 17.99
CA HIS A 18 3.35 19.95 18.63
C HIS A 18 3.54 18.88 17.55
N PRO A 19 4.79 18.54 17.18
CA PRO A 19 5.07 17.39 16.33
C PRO A 19 4.87 16.12 17.16
N VAL A 20 3.64 15.86 17.62
CA VAL A 20 3.26 14.55 18.14
C VAL A 20 3.39 13.60 16.96
N LEU A 21 4.55 12.93 16.90
CA LEU A 21 4.82 11.78 16.07
C LEU A 21 4.42 12.05 14.61
N LYS A 22 5.27 12.76 13.85
CA LYS A 22 5.25 12.65 12.39
C LYS A 22 5.61 11.19 12.07
N THR A 23 4.61 10.32 12.19
CA THR A 23 4.75 8.89 11.96
C THR A 23 5.30 8.76 10.57
N LYS A 24 6.48 8.14 10.46
CA LYS A 24 7.06 7.83 9.17
C LYS A 24 6.07 6.89 8.50
N LYS A 25 5.31 7.40 7.53
CA LYS A 25 4.39 6.57 6.75
C LYS A 25 5.21 5.46 6.10
N SER A 26 4.77 4.22 6.27
CA SER A 26 5.39 3.10 5.59
C SER A 26 5.19 3.21 4.09
N HIS A 27 6.11 2.62 3.35
CA HIS A 27 5.98 2.46 1.91
C HIS A 27 4.89 1.44 1.60
N SER A 28 4.21 1.60 0.47
CA SER A 28 3.17 0.66 0.05
C SER A 28 3.73 -0.74 -0.25
N SER A 29 4.98 -0.82 -0.70
CA SER A 29 5.78 -2.05 -0.80
C SER A 29 5.95 -2.77 0.54
N GLU A 30 6.37 -2.04 1.58
CA GLU A 30 6.58 -2.59 2.92
C GLU A 30 5.27 -3.14 3.50
N VAL A 31 4.16 -2.41 3.31
CA VAL A 31 2.83 -2.86 3.73
C VAL A 31 2.42 -4.13 3.00
N LEU A 32 2.66 -4.20 1.68
CA LEU A 32 2.35 -5.37 0.85
C LEU A 32 3.12 -6.61 1.31
N THR A 33 4.45 -6.50 1.45
CA THR A 33 5.33 -7.58 1.90
C THR A 33 4.93 -8.04 3.31
N SER A 34 4.74 -7.10 4.24
CA SER A 34 4.35 -7.42 5.62
C SER A 34 2.99 -8.11 5.69
N TYR A 35 2.03 -7.68 4.87
CA TYR A 35 0.71 -8.29 4.81
C TYR A 35 0.75 -9.74 4.30
N ILE A 36 1.49 -10.01 3.22
CA ILE A 36 1.64 -11.37 2.68
C ILE A 36 2.31 -12.30 3.70
N ARG A 37 3.38 -11.82 4.35
CA ARG A 37 4.06 -12.54 5.45
C ARG A 37 3.11 -12.83 6.60
N GLN A 38 2.34 -11.84 7.06
CA GLN A 38 1.36 -11.98 8.14
C GLN A 38 0.28 -13.02 7.79
N LYS A 39 -0.11 -13.12 6.52
CA LYS A 39 -1.06 -14.12 6.02
C LYS A 39 -0.44 -15.50 5.77
N LYS A 40 0.85 -15.70 6.08
CA LYS A 40 1.60 -16.95 5.86
C LYS A 40 1.62 -17.39 4.39
N TYR A 41 1.86 -16.45 3.47
CA TYR A 41 2.03 -16.72 2.04
C TYR A 41 0.84 -17.46 1.39
N PRO A 42 -0.39 -16.91 1.47
CA PRO A 42 -1.58 -17.55 0.93
C PRO A 42 -1.50 -17.71 -0.59
N GLN A 43 -2.26 -18.66 -1.15
CA GLN A 43 -2.37 -18.84 -2.60
C GLN A 43 -2.99 -17.62 -3.29
N TRP A 44 -3.98 -17.01 -2.64
CA TRP A 44 -4.64 -15.79 -3.07
C TRP A 44 -5.06 -14.96 -1.85
N THR A 45 -4.96 -13.63 -1.94
CA THR A 45 -5.49 -12.72 -0.93
C THR A 45 -5.75 -11.32 -1.49
N SER A 46 -6.50 -10.49 -0.78
CA SER A 46 -6.67 -9.08 -1.12
C SER A 46 -6.87 -8.21 0.11
N TYR A 47 -6.51 -6.93 0.00
CA TYR A 47 -6.71 -5.95 1.07
C TYR A 47 -6.81 -4.53 0.54
N PHE A 48 -7.23 -3.62 1.42
CA PHE A 48 -7.30 -2.19 1.15
C PHE A 48 -6.35 -1.42 2.06
N VAL A 49 -5.73 -0.38 1.53
CA VAL A 49 -4.93 0.57 2.31
C VAL A 49 -5.33 2.00 1.98
N LYS A 50 -5.53 2.84 3.00
CA LYS A 50 -5.89 4.25 2.79
C LYS A 50 -4.71 5.00 2.18
N TYR A 51 -4.96 5.82 1.15
CA TYR A 51 -3.93 6.68 0.55
C TYR A 51 -3.20 7.53 1.59
N GLN A 52 -3.94 8.07 2.56
CA GLN A 52 -3.37 8.96 3.57
C GLN A 52 -2.38 8.26 4.53
N ASN A 53 -2.38 6.93 4.62
CA ASN A 53 -1.60 6.17 5.60
C ASN A 53 -0.26 5.65 5.06
N VAL A 54 -0.02 5.72 3.74
CA VAL A 54 1.18 5.15 3.10
C VAL A 54 1.85 6.14 2.15
N ILE A 55 3.14 5.92 1.89
CA ILE A 55 3.85 6.53 0.76
C ILE A 55 3.67 5.60 -0.44
N ASN A 56 3.07 6.10 -1.52
CA ASN A 56 2.81 5.31 -2.72
C ASN A 56 4.07 5.22 -3.59
N ASP A 57 4.86 4.18 -3.38
CA ASP A 57 6.06 3.83 -4.14
C ASP A 57 5.79 2.83 -5.29
N HIS A 58 4.55 2.36 -5.43
CA HIS A 58 4.06 1.63 -6.60
C HIS A 58 3.36 2.56 -7.61
N PHE A 59 3.75 3.83 -7.67
CA PHE A 59 3.21 4.75 -8.67
C PHE A 59 3.54 4.21 -10.08
N SER A 60 2.57 4.32 -11.00
CA SER A 60 2.65 3.73 -12.35
C SER A 60 2.75 2.20 -12.42
N LEU A 61 2.53 1.48 -11.31
CA LEU A 61 2.39 0.04 -11.32
C LEU A 61 0.93 -0.36 -11.08
N SER A 62 0.34 -1.03 -12.07
CA SER A 62 -1.03 -1.56 -12.00
C SER A 62 -1.04 -3.08 -11.91
N HIS A 63 -0.23 -3.77 -12.72
CA HIS A 63 -0.11 -5.23 -12.71
C HIS A 63 1.36 -5.64 -12.79
N PHE A 64 1.94 -6.16 -11.69
CA PHE A 64 3.37 -6.39 -11.59
C PHE A 64 3.72 -7.65 -10.79
N ASN A 65 4.94 -8.16 -11.00
CA ASN A 65 5.52 -9.21 -10.16
C ASN A 65 6.06 -8.61 -8.87
N TRP A 66 5.85 -9.29 -7.77
CA TRP A 66 6.35 -8.92 -6.46
C TRP A 66 6.94 -10.13 -5.76
N ASP A 67 8.24 -10.09 -5.48
CA ASP A 67 8.92 -11.14 -4.71
C ASP A 67 8.72 -10.91 -3.21
N VAL A 68 8.26 -11.96 -2.53
CA VAL A 68 8.18 -12.00 -1.07
C VAL A 68 8.90 -13.26 -0.61
N ASP A 69 10.14 -13.10 -0.15
CA ASP A 69 10.97 -14.18 0.40
C ASP A 69 11.15 -15.35 -0.60
N GLY A 70 11.41 -15.02 -1.87
CA GLY A 70 11.59 -16.01 -2.94
C GLY A 70 10.29 -16.58 -3.50
N ILE A 71 9.14 -16.07 -3.07
CA ILE A 71 7.83 -16.43 -3.59
C ILE A 71 7.29 -15.27 -4.43
N ASN A 72 7.10 -15.52 -5.72
CA ASN A 72 6.52 -14.53 -6.61
C ASN A 72 4.99 -14.42 -6.45
N TYR A 73 4.53 -13.18 -6.37
CA TYR A 73 3.13 -12.80 -6.43
C TYR A 73 2.87 -11.91 -7.63
N HIS A 74 1.79 -12.21 -8.36
CA HIS A 74 1.20 -11.24 -9.29
C HIS A 74 0.31 -10.30 -8.48
N ILE A 75 0.64 -9.02 -8.56
CA ILE A 75 -0.06 -7.95 -7.85
C ILE A 75 -0.89 -7.17 -8.84
N LEU A 76 -2.20 -7.13 -8.63
CA LEU A 76 -3.09 -6.20 -9.31
C LEU A 76 -3.50 -5.10 -8.32
N ARG A 77 -3.03 -3.89 -8.59
CA ARG A 77 -3.33 -2.67 -7.85
C ARG A 77 -4.45 -1.91 -8.54
N THR A 78 -5.53 -1.62 -7.82
CA THR A 78 -6.65 -0.83 -8.35
C THR A 78 -6.97 0.35 -7.45
N GLY A 79 -7.36 1.46 -8.06
CA GLY A 79 -7.84 2.65 -7.35
C GLY A 79 -9.25 2.43 -6.82
N CYS A 80 -9.48 2.73 -5.54
CA CYS A 80 -10.80 2.68 -4.90
C CYS A 80 -10.89 3.82 -3.88
N TYR A 81 -10.91 5.07 -4.35
CA TYR A 81 -10.80 6.25 -3.49
C TYR A 81 -11.78 6.18 -2.30
N PRO A 82 -11.33 6.38 -1.04
CA PRO A 82 -10.02 6.90 -0.59
C PRO A 82 -8.94 5.82 -0.30
N TYR A 83 -9.06 4.64 -0.92
CA TYR A 83 -8.18 3.48 -0.74
C TYR A 83 -7.45 3.08 -2.03
N ILE A 84 -6.35 2.35 -1.84
CA ILE A 84 -5.71 1.49 -2.84
C ILE A 84 -6.14 0.07 -2.50
N LYS A 85 -6.60 -0.68 -3.50
CA LYS A 85 -6.90 -2.10 -3.37
C LYS A 85 -5.78 -2.92 -3.98
N TYR A 86 -5.35 -3.95 -3.26
CA TYR A 86 -4.36 -4.92 -3.71
C TYR A 86 -5.00 -6.29 -3.85
N HIS A 87 -4.84 -6.90 -5.01
CA HIS A 87 -5.11 -8.31 -5.25
C HIS A 87 -3.77 -9.04 -5.42
N CYS A 88 -3.53 -10.05 -4.60
CA CYS A 88 -2.25 -10.76 -4.56
C CYS A 88 -2.51 -12.23 -4.91
N THR A 89 -1.90 -12.74 -5.98
CA THR A 89 -2.03 -14.14 -6.37
C THR A 89 -0.64 -14.77 -6.49
N LYS A 90 -0.41 -15.85 -5.75
CA LYS A 90 0.85 -16.62 -5.84
C LYS A 90 0.92 -17.29 -7.22
N ARG A 91 1.91 -16.91 -8.03
CA ARG A 91 2.08 -17.38 -9.40
C ARG A 91 3.55 -17.40 -9.80
N PRO A 92 3.96 -18.28 -10.73
CA PRO A 92 5.29 -18.21 -11.33
C PRO A 92 5.57 -16.82 -11.90
N TYR A 93 6.86 -16.45 -11.92
CA TYR A 93 7.29 -15.22 -12.56
C TYR A 93 6.82 -15.17 -14.01
N HIS A 94 6.33 -14.02 -14.45
CA HIS A 94 5.92 -13.79 -15.84
C HIS A 94 6.54 -12.49 -16.34
N ASN A 95 6.96 -12.42 -17.59
CA ASN A 95 7.44 -11.16 -18.13
C ASN A 95 6.26 -10.19 -18.31
N LEU A 96 6.20 -9.16 -17.45
CA LEU A 96 5.17 -8.11 -17.45
C LEU A 96 5.74 -6.74 -17.87
N GLU A 97 6.84 -6.72 -18.61
CA GLU A 97 7.51 -5.46 -19.00
C GLU A 97 6.63 -4.56 -19.86
N LEU A 98 5.80 -5.14 -20.73
CA LEU A 98 4.89 -4.36 -21.57
C LEU A 98 3.81 -3.72 -20.70
N GLU A 99 3.16 -4.48 -19.83
CA GLU A 99 2.16 -3.94 -18.90
C GLU A 99 2.78 -2.83 -18.04
N ASN A 100 3.96 -3.02 -17.48
CA ASN A 100 4.63 -2.03 -16.65
C ASN A 100 5.01 -0.73 -17.39
N LYS A 101 5.08 -0.72 -18.72
CA LYS A 101 5.40 0.49 -19.51
C LYS A 101 4.17 1.33 -19.87
N PHE A 102 2.98 0.74 -19.87
CA PHE A 102 1.74 1.41 -20.29
C PHE A 102 0.91 1.96 -19.12
N PHE A 103 1.39 1.81 -17.87
CA PHE A 103 0.78 2.36 -16.65
C PHE A 103 1.76 3.30 -15.94
#